data_AF-A0A3N5I7Z0-F1
#
_entry.id   AF-A0A3N5I7Z0-F1
#
_cell.length_a   1.000
_cell.length_b   1.000
_cell.length_c   1.000
_cell.angle_alpha   90.00
_cell.angle_beta   90.00
_cell.angle_gamma   90.00
#
_symmetry.space_group_name_H-M   'P 1'
#
loop_
_entity.id
_entity.type
_entity.pdbx_description
1 polymer ?
#
loop_
_entity_poly.entity_id
_entity_poly.type
_entity_poly.pdbx_seq_one_letter_code
_entity_poly.pdbx_strand_id
1 'polypeptide(L)' 'MTTVLKLGGELLEDGAATASAATSVVRLAHCGPLLVVHGGGRVIDA' A
#
# COMPACT_ATOMS: atom_id res chain seq x y z
N MET A 1 4.27 -15.69 -11.58
CA MET A 1 2.96 -15.19 -11.10
C MET A 1 3.22 -13.87 -10.40
N THR A 2 2.47 -12.83 -10.72
CA THR A 2 2.63 -11.50 -10.10
C THR A 2 1.57 -11.32 -9.03
N THR A 3 1.97 -10.94 -7.83
CA THR A 3 1.05 -10.57 -6.76
C THR A 3 0.61 -9.12 -6.95
N VAL A 4 -0.69 -8.84 -6.84
CA VAL A 4 -1.23 -7.48 -6.88
C VAL A 4 -1.80 -7.14 -5.51
N LEU A 5 -1.27 -6.10 -4.88
CA LEU A 5 -1.71 -5.61 -3.57
C LEU A 5 -2.43 -4.28 -3.74
N LYS A 6 -3.73 -4.25 -3.45
CA LYS A 6 -4.53 -3.02 -3.45
C LYS A 6 -4.65 -2.46 -2.03
N LEU A 7 -4.21 -1.23 -1.85
CA LEU A 7 -4.36 -0.45 -0.62
C LEU A 7 -5.40 0.66 -0.83
N GLY A 8 -6.14 1.04 0.20
CA GLY A 8 -7.21 2.04 0.12
C GLY A 8 -7.61 2.58 1.49
N GLY A 9 -8.67 3.39 1.51
CA GLY A 9 -9.06 4.13 2.72
C GLY A 9 -8.05 5.22 3.04
N GLU A 10 -7.83 5.43 4.33
CA GLU A 10 -7.04 6.55 4.89
C GLU A 10 -5.61 6.14 5.27
N LEU A 11 -5.07 5.12 4.59
CA LEU A 11 -3.77 4.56 4.94
C LEU A 11 -2.62 5.57 4.76
N LEU A 12 -2.73 6.48 3.80
CA LEU A 12 -1.66 7.41 3.41
C LEU A 12 -1.66 8.69 4.26
N GLU A 13 -2.70 8.87 5.07
CA GLU A 13 -2.96 10.04 5.90
C GLU A 13 -2.30 9.92 7.28
N ASP A 14 -1.92 8.70 7.68
CA ASP A 14 -1.16 8.41 8.88
C ASP A 14 0.23 7.87 8.51
N GLY A 15 1.28 8.60 8.92
CA GLY A 15 2.66 8.24 8.64
C GLY A 15 3.11 6.93 9.31
N ALA A 16 2.61 6.61 10.50
CA ALA A 16 2.91 5.35 11.19
C ALA A 16 2.21 4.16 10.50
N ALA A 17 0.95 4.34 10.09
CA ALA A 17 0.23 3.34 9.30
C ALA A 17 0.92 3.09 7.95
N THR A 18 1.36 4.15 7.29
CA THR A 18 2.13 4.08 6.03
C THR A 18 3.45 3.33 6.23
N ALA A 19 4.24 3.64 7.26
CA ALA A 19 5.50 2.97 7.54
C ALA A 19 5.32 1.47 7.83
N SER A 20 4.27 1.12 8.57
CA SER A 20 3.90 -0.27 8.87
C SER A 20 3.51 -1.04 7.60
N ALA A 21 2.69 -0.42 6.74
CA ALA A 21 2.33 -1.01 5.44
C ALA A 21 3.55 -1.18 4.53
N ALA A 22 4.44 -0.18 4.46
CA ALA A 22 5.65 -0.23 3.66
C ALA A 22 6.57 -1.39 4.09
N THR A 23 6.71 -1.63 5.39
CA THR A 23 7.47 -2.78 5.92
C THR A 23 6.90 -4.10 5.41
N SER A 24 5.58 -4.23 5.36
CA SER A 24 4.90 -5.44 4.87
C SER A 24 5.02 -5.60 3.35
N VAL A 25 4.95 -4.48 2.60
CA VAL A 25 5.17 -4.45 1.14
C VAL A 25 6.57 -4.95 0.78
N VAL A 26 7.60 -4.49 1.49
CA VAL A 26 8.99 -4.93 1.27
C VAL A 26 9.11 -6.43 1.50
N ARG A 27 8.56 -6.94 2.61
CA ARG A 27 8.56 -8.39 2.90
C ARG A 27 7.87 -9.20 1.81
N LEU A 28 6.73 -8.72 1.30
CA LEU A 28 5.99 -9.39 0.23
C LEU A 28 6.75 -9.36 -1.11
N ALA A 29 7.46 -8.27 -1.42
CA ALA A 29 8.27 -8.14 -2.63
C ALA A 29 9.43 -9.14 -2.68
N HIS A 30 9.94 -9.59 -1.52
CA HIS A 30 10.95 -10.65 -1.46
C HIS A 30 10.41 -12.04 -1.81
N CYS A 31 9.08 -12.24 -1.80
CA CYS A 31 8.46 -13.52 -2.17
C CYS A 31 8.22 -13.67 -3.68
N GLY A 32 8.41 -12.60 -4.47
CA GLY A 32 8.23 -12.62 -5.92
C GLY A 32 7.75 -11.27 -6.47
N PRO A 33 7.47 -11.19 -7.79
CA PRO A 33 7.01 -9.96 -8.42
C PRO A 33 5.75 -9.39 -7.76
N LEU A 34 5.79 -8.12 -7.36
CA LEU A 34 4.72 -7.42 -6.66
C LEU A 34 4.36 -6.12 -7.39
N LEU A 35 3.06 -5.92 -7.62
CA LEU A 35 2.46 -4.65 -8.06
C LEU A 35 1.62 -4.08 -6.90
N VAL A 36 1.90 -2.84 -6.50
CA VAL A 36 1.09 -2.12 -5.51
C VAL A 36 0.20 -1.12 -6.23
N VAL A 37 -1.08 -1.12 -5.88
CA VAL A 37 -2.07 -0.14 -6.34
C VAL A 37 -2.61 0.57 -5.10
N HIS A 38 -2.73 1.90 -5.13
CA HIS A 38 -3.38 2.66 -4.07
C HIS A 38 -4.56 3.47 -4.63
N GLY A 39 -5.51 3.83 -3.77
CA GLY A 39 -6.58 4.77 -4.09
C GLY A 39 -6.16 6.23 -3.85
N GLY A 40 -7.11 7.15 -3.99
CA GLY A 40 -6.89 8.57 -3.67
C GLY A 40 -7.08 8.94 -2.20
N GLY A 41 -7.67 8.06 -1.37
CA GLY A 41 -7.94 8.37 0.04
C GLY A 41 -8.77 9.64 0.21
N ARG A 42 -8.56 10.36 1.31
CA ARG A 42 -9.22 11.65 1.57
C ARG A 42 -8.78 12.75 0.60
N VAL A 43 -7.67 12.58 -0.12
CA VAL A 43 -7.18 13.55 -1.11
C VAL A 43 -8.20 13.77 -2.23
N ILE A 44 -9.07 12.79 -2.49
CA ILE A 44 -10.10 12.86 -3.54
C ILE A 44 -11.53 13.03 -3.02
N ASP A 45 -11.73 13.14 -1.71
CA ASP A 45 -13.07 13.34 -1.11
C ASP A 45 -13.60 14.77 -1.31
N ALA A 46 -12.80 15.65 -1.93
CA ALA A 46 -13.12 17.05 -2.23
C ALA A 46 -13.97 17.23 -3.51
#